data_AF-A0AAD9P062-F1
#
_entry.id   AF-A0AAD9P062-F1
#
_cell.length_a   1.000
_cell.length_b   1.000
_cell.length_c   1.000
_cell.angle_alpha   90.00
_cell.angle_beta   90.00
_cell.angle_gamma   90.00
#
_symmetry.space_group_name_H-M   'P 1'
#
loop_
_entity.id
_entity.type
_entity.pdbx_description
1 polymer ?
#
loop_
_entity_poly.entity_id
_entity_poly.type
_entity_poly.pdbx_seq_one_letter_code
_entity_poly.pdbx_strand_id
1 'polypeptide(L)'
;MALFGVQLLQVVPHRKICVVYIIQALCMLLVCLAQFFNKMIITSLLLSFIPAALLVMALQGQLSQQPCGLKMRLLRMLGYIALVFALMAAINKFMKILLWHEADEHINKFVRAKFGLEDSIDFHVGLYLCSDGFGWLDWSSIVRLMQTLNLPLYLITHLVCLTALGIALVQQHSHGLSNCYLNTILQTWHNCYSHNFFPVFCAFLGALAVTTLRMKFIWAPYICLFASVCVSDSAAYQWLLHRFMKITGMKVSSGWMPNGGPFH
;
A
#
# COMPACT_ATOMS: atom_id res chain seq x y z
N MET A 1 -5.03 -4.44 -3.98
CA MET A 1 -5.50 -3.19 -3.37
C MET A 1 -4.44 -2.10 -3.38
N ALA A 2 -3.35 -2.18 -2.59
CA ALA A 2 -2.30 -1.14 -2.55
C ALA A 2 -1.69 -0.83 -3.93
N LEU A 3 -1.40 -1.87 -4.75
CA LEU A 3 -0.92 -1.71 -6.12
C LEU A 3 -1.88 -0.90 -7.01
N PHE A 4 -3.20 -1.11 -6.84
CA PHE A 4 -4.21 -0.34 -7.57
C PHE A 4 -4.27 1.12 -7.09
N GLY A 5 -4.09 1.37 -5.78
CA GLY A 5 -3.98 2.73 -5.25
C GLY A 5 -2.78 3.49 -5.82
N VAL A 6 -1.62 2.84 -5.92
CA VAL A 6 -0.42 3.45 -6.52
C VAL A 6 -0.58 3.65 -8.03
N GLN A 7 -1.28 2.74 -8.72
CA GLN A 7 -1.63 2.90 -10.13
C GLN A 7 -2.53 4.12 -10.37
N LEU A 8 -3.54 4.27 -9.52
CA LEU A 8 -4.44 5.42 -9.53
C LEU A 8 -3.65 6.72 -9.44
N LEU A 9 -2.67 6.79 -8.56
CA LEU A 9 -1.81 7.97 -8.40
C LEU A 9 -0.82 8.20 -9.57
N GLN A 10 -0.80 7.33 -10.60
CA GLN A 10 0.12 7.38 -11.75
C GLN A 10 1.61 7.40 -11.37
N VAL A 11 1.94 6.95 -10.16
CA VAL A 11 3.31 6.90 -9.65
C VAL A 11 4.10 5.75 -10.27
N VAL A 12 3.38 4.75 -10.81
CA VAL A 12 3.96 3.53 -11.34
C VAL A 12 3.43 3.25 -12.77
N PRO A 13 4.30 2.84 -13.71
CA PRO A 13 3.89 2.40 -15.05
C PRO A 13 2.94 1.20 -15.04
N HIS A 14 1.83 1.35 -15.78
CA HIS A 14 0.78 0.35 -15.98
C HIS A 14 1.30 -1.03 -16.35
N ARG A 15 2.29 -1.11 -17.25
CA ARG A 15 2.84 -2.39 -17.73
C ARG A 15 3.40 -3.25 -16.59
N LYS A 16 4.13 -2.65 -15.65
CA LYS A 16 4.74 -3.40 -14.53
C LYS A 16 3.66 -3.92 -13.58
N ILE A 17 2.64 -3.11 -13.29
CA ILE A 17 1.53 -3.49 -12.42
C ILE A 17 0.70 -4.62 -13.04
N CYS A 18 0.42 -4.57 -14.35
CA CYS A 18 -0.26 -5.67 -15.04
C CYS A 18 0.51 -6.99 -14.93
N VAL A 19 1.84 -6.97 -15.13
CA VAL A 19 2.67 -8.18 -14.97
C VAL A 19 2.56 -8.74 -13.55
N VAL A 20 2.65 -7.90 -12.51
CA VAL A 20 2.51 -8.34 -11.12
C VAL A 20 1.12 -8.95 -10.86
N TYR A 21 0.05 -8.36 -11.40
CA TYR A 21 -1.30 -8.92 -11.28
C TYR A 21 -1.45 -10.28 -11.97
N ILE A 22 -0.86 -10.44 -13.16
CA ILE A 22 -0.87 -11.72 -13.88
C ILE A 22 -0.10 -12.78 -13.10
N ILE A 23 1.09 -12.45 -12.59
CA ILE A 23 1.87 -13.35 -11.74
C ILE A 23 1.06 -13.74 -10.50
N GLN A 24 0.43 -12.78 -9.82
CA GLN A 24 -0.40 -13.05 -8.65
C GLN A 24 -1.58 -13.98 -8.97
N ALA A 25 -2.24 -13.79 -10.11
CA ALA A 25 -3.32 -14.65 -10.58
C ALA A 25 -2.82 -16.07 -10.87
N LEU A 26 -1.66 -16.21 -11.53
CA LEU A 26 -1.03 -17.50 -11.82
C LEU A 26 -0.61 -18.22 -10.53
N CYS A 27 -0.05 -17.51 -9.55
CA CYS A 27 0.28 -18.08 -8.25
C CYS A 27 -0.99 -18.58 -7.55
N MET A 28 -2.07 -17.81 -7.56
CA MET A 28 -3.35 -18.24 -6.96
C MET A 28 -3.95 -19.45 -7.68
N LEU A 29 -3.85 -19.50 -9.01
CA LEU A 29 -4.24 -20.67 -9.80
C LEU A 29 -3.40 -21.90 -9.43
N LEU A 30 -2.09 -21.75 -9.31
CA LEU A 30 -1.18 -22.83 -8.92
C LEU A 30 -1.49 -23.36 -7.51
N VAL A 31 -1.76 -22.47 -6.55
CA VAL A 31 -2.19 -22.86 -5.21
C VAL A 31 -3.54 -23.59 -5.25
N CYS A 32 -4.48 -23.12 -6.09
CA CYS A 32 -5.75 -23.80 -6.30
C CYS A 32 -5.55 -25.23 -6.85
N LEU A 33 -4.64 -25.42 -7.80
CA LEU A 33 -4.29 -26.75 -8.32
C LEU A 33 -3.66 -27.65 -7.26
N ALA A 34 -2.69 -27.11 -6.50
CA ALA A 34 -2.01 -27.83 -5.43
C ALA A 34 -2.95 -28.23 -4.28
N GLN A 35 -4.03 -27.46 -4.06
CA GLN A 35 -5.07 -27.76 -3.07
C GLN A 35 -6.26 -28.55 -3.64
N PHE A 36 -6.07 -29.32 -4.72
CA PHE A 36 -7.11 -30.15 -5.32
C PHE A 36 -8.40 -29.38 -5.68
N PHE A 37 -8.25 -28.21 -6.32
CA PHE A 37 -9.36 -27.36 -6.75
C PHE A 37 -10.28 -26.92 -5.59
N ASN A 38 -9.67 -26.49 -4.49
CA ASN A 38 -10.41 -25.91 -3.37
C ASN A 38 -11.26 -24.71 -3.83
N LYS A 39 -12.58 -24.89 -3.81
CA LYS A 39 -13.58 -23.90 -4.24
C LYS A 39 -13.49 -22.58 -3.46
N MET A 40 -12.96 -22.61 -2.24
CA MET A 40 -12.73 -21.42 -1.41
C MET A 40 -11.71 -20.45 -2.06
N ILE A 41 -10.68 -20.95 -2.75
CA ILE A 41 -9.69 -20.08 -3.40
C ILE A 41 -10.28 -19.41 -4.64
N ILE A 42 -11.02 -20.17 -5.45
CA ILE A 42 -11.63 -19.68 -6.69
C ILE A 42 -12.63 -18.56 -6.40
N THR A 43 -13.33 -18.67 -5.27
CA THR A 43 -14.36 -17.71 -4.86
C THR A 43 -13.80 -16.55 -4.03
N SER A 44 -12.48 -16.50 -3.83
CA SER A 44 -11.85 -15.50 -3.01
C SER A 44 -12.03 -14.07 -3.54
N LEU A 45 -12.12 -13.12 -2.60
CA LEU A 45 -12.17 -11.69 -2.89
C LEU A 45 -10.93 -11.20 -3.67
N LEU A 46 -9.77 -11.84 -3.45
CA LEU A 46 -8.54 -11.50 -4.15
C LEU A 46 -8.58 -11.92 -5.61
N LEU A 47 -9.05 -13.14 -5.91
CA LEU A 47 -9.10 -13.63 -7.29
C LEU A 47 -10.14 -12.87 -8.13
N SER A 48 -11.24 -12.44 -7.51
CA SER A 48 -12.25 -11.58 -8.15
C SER A 48 -11.79 -10.12 -8.30
N PHE A 49 -10.90 -9.63 -7.43
CA PHE A 49 -10.32 -8.29 -7.53
C PHE A 49 -9.36 -8.12 -8.72
N ILE A 50 -8.53 -9.11 -9.02
CA ILE A 50 -7.52 -9.01 -10.10
C ILE A 50 -8.15 -8.66 -11.47
N PRO A 51 -9.14 -9.42 -12.00
CA PRO A 51 -9.76 -9.09 -13.28
C PRO A 51 -10.55 -7.77 -13.23
N ALA A 52 -11.19 -7.45 -12.10
CA ALA A 52 -11.85 -6.15 -11.91
C ALA A 52 -10.87 -4.98 -12.02
N ALA A 53 -9.71 -5.09 -11.39
CA ALA A 53 -8.66 -4.08 -11.43
C ALA A 53 -8.07 -3.94 -12.85
N LEU A 54 -7.80 -5.06 -13.54
CA LEU A 54 -7.32 -5.07 -14.93
C LEU A 54 -8.32 -4.41 -15.89
N LEU A 55 -9.62 -4.68 -15.73
CA LEU A 55 -10.66 -4.07 -16.54
C LEU A 55 -10.73 -2.56 -16.33
N VAL A 56 -10.72 -2.09 -15.08
CA VAL A 56 -10.73 -0.64 -14.80
C VAL A 56 -9.45 0.05 -15.26
N MET A 57 -8.29 -0.61 -15.16
CA MET A 57 -7.04 -0.08 -15.73
C MET A 57 -7.13 0.06 -17.26
N ALA A 58 -7.73 -0.91 -17.95
CA ALA A 58 -7.95 -0.80 -19.39
C ALA A 58 -8.89 0.37 -19.75
N LEU A 59 -9.96 0.57 -18.98
CA LEU A 59 -10.89 1.70 -19.16
C LEU A 59 -10.22 3.07 -18.88
N GLN A 60 -9.36 3.14 -17.85
CA GLN A 60 -8.60 4.34 -17.53
C GLN A 60 -7.71 4.79 -18.71
N GLY A 61 -7.03 3.84 -19.37
CA GLY A 61 -6.19 4.14 -20.53
C GLY A 61 -6.95 4.83 -21.67
N GLN A 62 -8.23 4.52 -21.84
CA GLN A 62 -9.09 5.09 -22.88
C GLN A 62 -9.67 6.47 -22.49
N LEU A 63 -9.99 6.68 -21.20
CA LEU A 63 -10.63 7.92 -20.72
C LEU A 63 -9.65 9.00 -20.22
N SER A 64 -8.36 8.68 -20.05
CA SER A 64 -7.37 9.60 -19.45
C SER A 64 -6.94 10.77 -20.35
N GLN A 65 -7.40 10.87 -21.60
CA GLN A 65 -6.99 11.93 -22.52
C GLN A 65 -7.71 13.28 -22.33
N GLN A 66 -8.64 13.40 -21.38
CA GLN A 66 -9.35 14.66 -21.15
C GLN A 66 -8.76 15.48 -19.98
N PRO A 67 -8.31 16.73 -20.22
CA PRO A 67 -7.88 17.62 -19.16
C PRO A 67 -9.09 18.05 -18.32
N CYS A 68 -9.04 17.80 -17.02
CA CYS A 68 -10.08 18.18 -16.07
C CYS A 68 -9.44 18.77 -14.80
N GLY A 69 -10.11 19.72 -14.16
CA GLY A 69 -9.64 20.34 -12.92
C GLY A 69 -9.52 19.36 -11.74
N LEU A 70 -8.79 19.75 -10.69
CA LEU A 70 -8.44 18.90 -9.54
C LEU A 70 -9.65 18.23 -8.87
N LYS A 71 -10.77 18.97 -8.66
CA LYS A 71 -11.99 18.42 -8.06
C LYS A 71 -12.61 17.30 -8.91
N MET A 72 -12.72 17.53 -10.23
CA MET A 72 -13.26 16.55 -11.17
C MET A 72 -12.35 15.33 -11.29
N ARG A 73 -11.03 15.53 -11.19
CA ARG A 73 -10.07 14.44 -11.12
C ARG A 73 -10.26 13.61 -9.85
N LEU A 74 -10.33 14.21 -8.67
CA LEU A 74 -10.58 13.49 -7.41
C LEU A 74 -11.90 12.70 -7.45
N LEU A 75 -12.98 13.32 -7.96
CA LEU A 75 -14.26 12.64 -8.15
C LEU A 75 -14.13 11.44 -9.10
N ARG A 76 -13.40 11.59 -10.20
CA ARG A 76 -13.10 10.50 -11.14
C ARG A 76 -12.30 9.38 -10.48
N MET A 77 -11.31 9.71 -9.64
CA MET A 77 -10.52 8.74 -8.88
C MET A 77 -11.41 7.93 -7.93
N LEU A 78 -12.26 8.62 -7.16
CA LEU A 78 -13.26 7.98 -6.30
C LEU A 78 -14.21 7.10 -7.11
N GLY A 79 -14.63 7.55 -8.29
CA GLY A 79 -15.43 6.77 -9.23
C GLY A 79 -14.75 5.49 -9.68
N TYR A 80 -13.46 5.52 -10.03
CA TYR A 80 -12.70 4.31 -10.39
C TYR A 80 -12.53 3.35 -9.21
N ILE A 81 -12.31 3.87 -7.99
CA ILE A 81 -12.25 3.05 -6.78
C ILE A 81 -13.58 2.34 -6.56
N ALA A 82 -14.69 3.09 -6.59
CA ALA A 82 -16.04 2.56 -6.43
C ALA A 82 -16.37 1.52 -7.51
N LEU A 83 -16.00 1.79 -8.77
CA LEU A 83 -16.20 0.88 -9.89
C LEU A 83 -15.44 -0.44 -9.72
N VAL A 84 -14.17 -0.41 -9.27
CA VAL A 84 -13.42 -1.65 -9.01
C VAL A 84 -14.08 -2.47 -7.91
N PHE A 85 -14.52 -1.84 -6.81
CA PHE A 85 -15.21 -2.56 -5.74
C PHE A 85 -16.56 -3.15 -6.20
N ALA A 86 -17.31 -2.40 -7.01
CA ALA A 86 -18.57 -2.87 -7.58
C ALA A 86 -18.36 -4.07 -8.52
N LEU A 87 -17.39 -3.98 -9.44
CA LEU A 87 -17.03 -5.08 -10.35
C LEU A 87 -16.50 -6.30 -9.60
N MET A 88 -15.64 -6.10 -8.61
CA MET A 88 -15.15 -7.17 -7.74
C MET A 88 -16.31 -7.90 -7.04
N ALA A 89 -17.26 -7.15 -6.46
CA ALA A 89 -18.44 -7.73 -5.83
C ALA A 89 -19.35 -8.47 -6.84
N ALA A 90 -19.54 -7.91 -8.04
CA ALA A 90 -20.32 -8.54 -9.09
C ALA A 90 -19.69 -9.85 -9.58
N ILE A 91 -18.37 -9.85 -9.86
CA ILE A 91 -17.62 -11.05 -10.24
C ILE A 91 -17.66 -12.09 -9.13
N ASN A 92 -17.48 -11.68 -7.87
CA ASN A 92 -17.55 -12.59 -6.72
C ASN A 92 -18.93 -13.26 -6.61
N LYS A 93 -20.02 -12.48 -6.73
CA LYS A 93 -21.40 -13.02 -6.73
C LYS A 93 -21.64 -13.96 -7.92
N PHE A 94 -21.20 -13.59 -9.11
CA PHE A 94 -21.34 -14.43 -10.30
C PHE A 94 -20.64 -15.78 -10.13
N MET A 95 -19.41 -15.78 -9.63
CA MET A 95 -18.65 -17.02 -9.36
C MET A 95 -19.32 -17.90 -8.29
N LYS A 96 -19.92 -17.29 -7.25
CA LYS A 96 -20.68 -18.02 -6.22
C LYS A 96 -21.90 -18.73 -6.77
N ILE A 97 -22.66 -18.04 -7.64
CA ILE A 97 -23.83 -18.62 -8.32
C ILE A 97 -23.39 -19.76 -9.25
N LEU A 98 -22.32 -19.55 -10.02
CA LEU A 98 -21.83 -20.54 -10.98
C LEU A 98 -21.35 -21.83 -10.30
N LEU A 99 -20.70 -21.73 -9.14
CA LEU A 99 -20.11 -22.86 -8.41
C LEU A 99 -21.04 -23.48 -7.37
N TRP A 100 -22.28 -22.96 -7.20
CA TRP A 100 -23.23 -23.37 -6.16
C TRP A 100 -22.55 -23.49 -4.78
N HIS A 101 -21.80 -22.45 -4.41
CA HIS A 101 -20.91 -22.51 -3.25
C HIS A 101 -21.09 -21.29 -2.32
N GLU A 102 -21.48 -21.55 -1.07
CA GLU A 102 -21.75 -20.53 -0.04
C GLU A 102 -20.59 -20.31 0.94
N ALA A 103 -19.47 -21.04 0.84
CA ALA A 103 -18.48 -21.13 1.93
C ALA A 103 -17.84 -19.79 2.37
N ASP A 104 -17.73 -18.80 1.47
CA ASP A 104 -17.16 -17.47 1.79
C ASP A 104 -18.19 -16.48 2.38
N GLU A 105 -19.44 -16.89 2.57
CA GLU A 105 -20.45 -16.05 3.20
C GLU A 105 -20.08 -15.74 4.65
N HIS A 106 -19.56 -16.72 5.40
CA HIS A 106 -19.17 -16.53 6.80
C HIS A 106 -18.05 -15.50 6.98
N ILE A 107 -17.05 -15.46 6.08
CA ILE A 107 -15.96 -14.48 6.16
C ILE A 107 -16.49 -13.08 5.82
N ASN A 108 -17.36 -12.97 4.82
CA ASN A 108 -17.93 -11.68 4.44
C ASN A 108 -18.89 -11.15 5.51
N LYS A 109 -19.73 -12.02 6.09
CA LYS A 109 -20.56 -11.74 7.26
C LYS A 109 -19.72 -11.35 8.47
N PHE A 110 -18.61 -12.04 8.71
CA PHE A 110 -17.67 -11.67 9.76
C PHE A 110 -17.10 -10.27 9.57
N VAL A 111 -16.64 -9.93 8.36
CA VAL A 111 -16.12 -8.58 8.07
C VAL A 111 -17.21 -7.53 8.25
N ARG A 112 -18.44 -7.78 7.77
CA ARG A 112 -19.60 -6.88 7.94
C ARG A 112 -19.96 -6.68 9.41
N ALA A 113 -20.09 -7.77 10.17
CA ALA A 113 -20.37 -7.73 11.60
C ALA A 113 -19.26 -7.01 12.38
N LYS A 114 -18.00 -7.22 12.02
CA LYS A 114 -16.85 -6.52 12.64
C LYS A 114 -16.89 -5.01 12.46
N PHE A 115 -17.44 -4.52 11.33
CA PHE A 115 -17.66 -3.10 11.09
C PHE A 115 -19.06 -2.61 11.49
N GLY A 116 -19.89 -3.45 12.12
CA GLY A 116 -21.24 -3.09 12.56
C GLY A 116 -22.25 -2.90 11.42
N LEU A 117 -22.02 -3.53 10.26
CA LEU A 117 -22.87 -3.44 9.06
C LEU A 117 -23.88 -4.61 8.95
N GLU A 118 -23.98 -5.46 9.98
CA GLU A 118 -24.83 -6.64 10.01
C GLU A 118 -25.66 -6.63 11.30
N ASP A 119 -26.99 -6.74 11.17
CA ASP A 119 -27.92 -6.62 12.31
C ASP A 119 -28.07 -7.93 13.11
N SER A 120 -27.74 -9.08 12.51
CA SER A 120 -27.81 -10.40 13.14
C SER A 120 -26.46 -11.10 13.12
N ILE A 121 -25.95 -11.46 14.31
CA ILE A 121 -24.65 -12.13 14.46
C ILE A 121 -24.88 -13.62 14.66
N ASP A 122 -24.47 -14.42 13.68
CA ASP A 122 -24.44 -15.89 13.78
C ASP A 122 -23.43 -16.33 14.85
N PHE A 123 -23.68 -17.46 15.53
CA PHE A 123 -22.78 -17.99 16.57
C PHE A 123 -21.32 -18.12 16.11
N HIS A 124 -21.09 -18.61 14.88
CA HIS A 124 -19.75 -18.73 14.31
C HIS A 124 -19.06 -17.38 14.11
N VAL A 125 -19.82 -16.35 13.72
CA VAL A 125 -19.32 -14.99 13.58
C VAL A 125 -19.01 -14.41 14.96
N GLY A 126 -19.91 -14.60 15.94
CA GLY A 126 -19.69 -14.21 17.34
C GLY A 126 -18.42 -14.82 17.94
N LEU A 127 -18.17 -16.11 17.66
CA LEU A 127 -16.95 -16.79 18.10
C LEU A 127 -15.68 -16.13 17.54
N TYR A 128 -15.70 -15.70 16.27
CA TYR A 128 -14.56 -14.98 15.68
C TYR A 128 -14.41 -13.56 16.23
N LEU A 129 -15.50 -12.84 16.54
CA LEU A 129 -15.44 -11.52 17.17
C LEU A 129 -14.89 -11.60 18.60
N CYS A 130 -15.22 -12.65 19.35
CA CYS A 130 -14.69 -12.89 20.70
C CYS A 130 -13.24 -13.38 20.71
N SER A 131 -12.68 -13.78 19.57
CA SER A 131 -11.29 -14.23 19.51
C SER A 131 -10.34 -13.02 19.48
N ASP A 132 -9.48 -12.90 20.49
CA ASP A 132 -8.49 -11.81 20.62
C ASP A 132 -7.64 -11.62 19.35
N GLY A 133 -7.40 -12.68 18.59
CA GLY A 133 -6.61 -12.62 17.36
C GLY A 133 -7.24 -11.77 16.25
N PHE A 134 -8.57 -11.64 16.25
CA PHE A 134 -9.31 -10.80 15.32
C PHE A 134 -9.80 -9.49 15.95
N GLY A 135 -9.46 -9.25 17.21
CA GLY A 135 -9.67 -7.97 17.87
C GLY A 135 -8.80 -6.86 17.27
N TRP A 136 -9.04 -5.65 17.77
CA TRP A 136 -8.23 -4.48 17.50
C TRP A 136 -6.81 -4.65 18.02
N LEU A 137 -5.88 -3.83 17.52
CA LEU A 137 -4.51 -3.82 18.01
C LEU A 137 -4.47 -3.48 19.51
N ASP A 138 -3.90 -4.39 20.29
CA ASP A 138 -3.82 -4.27 21.74
C ASP A 138 -2.84 -3.17 22.18
N TRP A 139 -3.20 -2.44 23.23
CA TRP A 139 -2.43 -1.33 23.77
C TRP A 139 -1.02 -1.76 24.23
N SER A 140 -0.91 -2.96 24.82
CA SER A 140 0.38 -3.51 25.24
C SER A 140 1.37 -3.66 24.06
N SER A 141 0.85 -3.92 22.86
CA SER A 141 1.68 -4.04 21.66
C SER A 141 2.23 -2.67 21.24
N ILE A 142 1.42 -1.61 21.33
CA ILE A 142 1.86 -0.23 21.05
C ILE A 142 2.93 0.19 22.05
N VAL A 143 2.72 -0.05 23.35
CA VAL A 143 3.67 0.32 24.40
C VAL A 143 5.04 -0.33 24.18
N ARG A 144 5.08 -1.64 23.87
CA ARG A 144 6.34 -2.34 23.56
C ARG A 144 7.03 -1.80 22.32
N LEU A 145 6.26 -1.44 21.30
CA LEU A 145 6.77 -0.85 20.06
C LEU A 145 7.30 0.58 20.27
N MET A 146 6.72 1.33 21.21
CA MET A 146 7.23 2.64 21.65
C MET A 146 8.52 2.51 22.46
N GLN A 147 8.60 1.54 23.38
CA GLN A 147 9.79 1.29 24.21
C GLN A 147 11.03 0.93 23.39
N THR A 148 10.83 0.24 22.25
CA THR A 148 11.93 -0.12 21.34
C THR A 148 12.37 1.02 20.42
N LEU A 149 11.78 2.23 20.52
CA LEU A 149 12.00 3.39 19.64
C LEU A 149 11.68 3.14 18.14
N ASN A 150 11.34 1.90 17.77
CA ASN A 150 11.04 1.52 16.40
C ASN A 150 9.77 2.20 15.88
N LEU A 151 8.73 2.30 16.70
CA LEU A 151 7.48 2.94 16.30
C LEU A 151 7.61 4.46 16.07
N PRO A 152 8.22 5.27 16.96
CA PRO A 152 8.36 6.70 16.69
C PRO A 152 9.27 6.97 15.48
N LEU A 153 10.37 6.22 15.31
CA LEU A 153 11.23 6.36 14.12
C LEU A 153 10.49 5.99 12.83
N TYR A 154 9.73 4.89 12.86
CA TYR A 154 8.85 4.50 11.76
C TYR A 154 7.83 5.59 11.43
N LEU A 155 7.14 6.16 12.42
CA LEU A 155 6.13 7.20 12.17
C LEU A 155 6.75 8.43 11.52
N ILE A 156 7.94 8.86 11.97
CA ILE A 156 8.65 9.99 11.38
C ILE A 156 9.00 9.72 9.93
N THR A 157 9.68 8.61 9.62
CA THR A 157 10.07 8.31 8.23
C THR A 157 8.87 8.11 7.34
N HIS A 158 7.85 7.43 7.84
CA HIS A 158 6.63 7.18 7.09
C HIS A 158 5.89 8.49 6.76
N LEU A 159 5.79 9.41 7.71
CA LEU A 159 5.21 10.74 7.49
C LEU A 159 6.03 11.57 6.49
N VAL A 160 7.36 11.52 6.56
CA VAL A 160 8.24 12.19 5.59
C VAL A 160 8.03 11.62 4.19
N CYS A 161 7.99 10.30 4.03
CA CYS A 161 7.76 9.66 2.73
C CYS A 161 6.37 10.00 2.16
N LEU A 162 5.31 9.99 3.00
CA LEU A 162 3.96 10.33 2.56
C LEU A 162 3.81 11.81 2.19
N THR A 163 4.43 12.71 2.94
CA THR A 163 4.40 14.15 2.61
C THR A 163 5.21 14.46 1.36
N ALA A 164 6.38 13.85 1.17
CA ALA A 164 7.16 13.95 -0.07
C ALA A 164 6.35 13.43 -1.28
N LEU A 165 5.68 12.29 -1.14
CA LEU A 165 4.78 11.76 -2.17
C LEU A 165 3.63 12.72 -2.47
N GLY A 166 3.00 13.29 -1.43
CA GLY A 166 1.92 14.27 -1.58
C GLY A 166 2.37 15.53 -2.32
N ILE A 167 3.53 16.09 -1.97
CA ILE A 167 4.11 17.26 -2.64
C ILE A 167 4.41 16.96 -4.11
N ALA A 168 5.01 15.80 -4.40
CA ALA A 168 5.31 15.38 -5.76
C ALA A 168 4.04 15.25 -6.62
N LEU A 169 2.97 14.69 -6.06
CA LEU A 169 1.67 14.59 -6.72
C LEU A 169 1.05 15.97 -7.01
N VAL A 170 1.16 16.90 -6.07
CA VAL A 170 0.67 18.28 -6.26
C VAL A 170 1.49 19.00 -7.32
N GLN A 171 2.82 18.89 -7.30
CA GLN A 171 3.72 19.51 -8.29
C GLN A 171 3.53 18.95 -9.70
N GLN A 172 3.39 17.62 -9.82
CA GLN A 172 3.06 16.95 -11.08
C GLN A 172 1.72 17.44 -11.64
N HIS A 173 0.80 17.86 -10.77
CA HIS A 173 -0.53 18.30 -11.17
C HIS A 173 -0.62 19.81 -11.45
N SER A 174 0.14 20.65 -10.73
CA SER A 174 0.06 22.11 -10.83
C SER A 174 0.82 22.66 -12.03
N HIS A 175 1.93 22.05 -12.40
CA HIS A 175 2.66 22.42 -13.59
C HIS A 175 2.50 21.31 -14.63
N GLY A 176 1.85 21.61 -15.76
CA GLY A 176 2.01 20.83 -17.00
C GLY A 176 3.44 20.97 -17.53
N LEU A 177 4.43 20.54 -16.73
CA LEU A 177 5.82 20.90 -16.86
C LEU A 177 6.46 20.11 -18.01
N SER A 178 7.08 20.86 -18.92
CA SER A 178 7.79 20.41 -20.12
C SER A 178 8.47 19.03 -19.96
N ASN A 179 8.27 18.18 -20.98
CA ASN A 179 8.78 16.81 -21.09
C ASN A 179 10.27 16.65 -20.73
N CYS A 180 11.09 17.71 -20.83
CA CYS A 180 12.52 17.64 -20.52
C CYS A 180 12.82 17.59 -19.00
N TYR A 181 12.18 18.44 -18.18
CA TYR A 181 12.39 18.46 -16.72
C TYR A 181 11.66 17.31 -16.03
N LEU A 182 10.50 16.94 -16.58
CA LEU A 182 9.78 15.74 -16.17
C LEU A 182 10.66 14.51 -16.39
N ASN A 183 11.34 14.33 -17.52
CA ASN A 183 12.17 13.15 -17.75
C ASN A 183 13.34 13.01 -16.77
N THR A 184 14.01 14.09 -16.37
CA THR A 184 15.11 14.01 -15.39
C THR A 184 14.62 13.65 -13.98
N ILE A 185 13.50 14.24 -13.54
CA ILE A 185 12.84 13.88 -12.27
C ILE A 185 12.26 12.48 -12.37
N LEU A 186 11.55 12.15 -13.45
CA LEU A 186 10.94 10.85 -13.67
C LEU A 186 11.99 9.75 -13.74
N GLN A 187 13.22 10.03 -14.18
CA GLN A 187 14.33 9.08 -14.26
C GLN A 187 15.06 8.90 -12.91
N THR A 188 15.17 9.97 -12.09
CA THR A 188 15.56 9.84 -10.67
C THR A 188 14.48 9.12 -9.85
N TRP A 189 13.20 9.38 -10.13
CA TRP A 189 12.05 8.69 -9.55
C TRP A 189 11.88 7.25 -10.06
N HIS A 190 12.22 6.97 -11.33
CA HIS A 190 12.20 5.62 -11.91
C HIS A 190 13.24 4.73 -11.26
N ASN A 191 14.39 5.30 -10.92
CA ASN A 191 15.46 4.61 -10.20
C ASN A 191 15.14 4.43 -8.71
N CYS A 192 14.29 5.28 -8.13
CA CYS A 192 13.73 5.15 -6.78
C CYS A 192 12.30 4.56 -6.75
N TYR A 193 11.97 3.66 -7.68
CA TYR A 193 10.65 3.03 -7.79
C TYR A 193 10.20 2.31 -6.51
N SER A 194 11.13 1.75 -5.73
CA SER A 194 10.81 1.13 -4.45
C SER A 194 10.35 2.16 -3.40
N HIS A 195 10.78 3.42 -3.49
CA HIS A 195 10.55 4.42 -2.45
C HIS A 195 9.09 4.92 -2.38
N ASN A 196 8.32 4.81 -3.46
CA ASN A 196 6.94 5.34 -3.48
C ASN A 196 5.85 4.29 -3.26
N PHE A 197 6.07 3.05 -3.70
CA PHE A 197 5.12 1.96 -3.45
C PHE A 197 5.15 1.51 -1.98
N PHE A 198 6.34 1.40 -1.40
CA PHE A 198 6.53 0.86 -0.05
C PHE A 198 5.80 1.66 1.04
N PRO A 199 5.79 3.00 1.06
CA PRO A 199 5.02 3.77 2.03
C PRO A 199 3.52 3.52 1.91
N VAL A 200 2.95 3.55 0.70
CA VAL A 200 1.51 3.28 0.50
C VAL A 200 1.14 1.85 0.92
N PHE A 201 2.00 0.88 0.59
CA PHE A 201 1.82 -0.51 0.98
C PHE A 201 1.91 -0.71 2.50
N CYS A 202 2.89 -0.08 3.16
CA CYS A 202 3.05 -0.16 4.61
C CYS A 202 1.92 0.54 5.36
N ALA A 203 1.36 1.62 4.83
CA ALA A 203 0.15 2.24 5.38
C ALA A 203 -1.04 1.28 5.36
N PHE A 204 -1.21 0.53 4.26
CA PHE A 204 -2.24 -0.49 4.14
C PHE A 204 -2.02 -1.65 5.12
N LEU A 205 -0.77 -2.12 5.28
CA LEU A 205 -0.43 -3.14 6.28
C LEU A 205 -0.66 -2.65 7.72
N GLY A 206 -0.35 -1.39 8.00
CA GLY A 206 -0.63 -0.76 9.30
C GLY A 206 -2.13 -0.71 9.60
N ALA A 207 -2.96 -0.30 8.64
CA ALA A 207 -4.42 -0.33 8.79
C ALA A 207 -4.96 -1.76 9.01
N LEU A 208 -4.40 -2.76 8.32
CA LEU A 208 -4.73 -4.16 8.56
C LEU A 208 -4.32 -4.64 9.96
N ALA A 209 -3.14 -4.22 10.45
CA ALA A 209 -2.67 -4.55 11.80
C ALA A 209 -3.50 -3.88 12.90
N VAL A 210 -3.94 -2.64 12.69
CA VAL A 210 -4.83 -1.91 13.61
C VAL A 210 -6.19 -2.61 13.71
N THR A 211 -6.75 -3.00 12.56
CA THR A 211 -8.06 -3.66 12.53
C THR A 211 -8.00 -5.12 12.98
N THR A 212 -6.88 -5.84 12.79
CA THR A 212 -6.76 -7.27 13.11
C THR A 212 -5.43 -7.55 13.82
N LEU A 213 -5.49 -7.89 15.11
CA LEU A 213 -4.30 -8.12 15.96
C LEU A 213 -3.28 -9.08 15.35
N ARG A 214 -3.73 -10.19 14.74
CA ARG A 214 -2.84 -11.17 14.10
C ARG A 214 -2.03 -10.61 12.94
N MET A 215 -2.47 -9.53 12.29
CA MET A 215 -1.74 -8.92 11.18
C MET A 215 -0.52 -8.10 11.65
N LYS A 216 -0.35 -7.89 12.97
CA LYS A 216 0.83 -7.22 13.54
C LYS A 216 2.15 -7.90 13.20
N PHE A 217 2.15 -9.23 13.02
CA PHE A 217 3.37 -9.98 12.64
C PHE A 217 3.81 -9.71 11.21
N ILE A 218 2.86 -9.40 10.33
CA ILE A 218 3.17 -9.01 8.95
C ILE A 218 3.66 -7.56 8.94
N TRP A 219 3.09 -6.68 9.76
CA TRP A 219 3.44 -5.27 9.81
C TRP A 219 4.79 -4.99 10.52
N ALA A 220 5.09 -5.69 11.62
CA ALA A 220 6.30 -5.49 12.41
C ALA A 220 7.64 -5.46 11.64
N PRO A 221 7.96 -6.38 10.70
CA PRO A 221 9.22 -6.31 9.96
C PRO A 221 9.33 -5.04 9.10
N TYR A 222 8.21 -4.50 8.60
CA TYR A 222 8.21 -3.25 7.85
C TYR A 222 8.44 -2.03 8.74
N ILE A 223 7.95 -2.06 9.99
CA ILE A 223 8.26 -1.02 10.98
C ILE A 223 9.78 -0.97 11.18
N CYS A 224 10.41 -2.12 11.39
CA CYS A 224 11.86 -2.20 11.56
C CYS A 224 12.63 -1.73 10.32
N LEU A 225 12.16 -2.08 9.12
CA LEU A 225 12.78 -1.65 7.86
C LEU A 225 12.74 -0.12 7.69
N PHE A 226 11.59 0.50 7.96
CA PHE A 226 11.45 1.96 7.85
C PHE A 226 12.14 2.71 8.99
N ALA A 227 12.21 2.11 10.18
CA ALA A 227 12.98 2.64 11.29
C ALA A 227 14.50 2.59 10.99
N SER A 228 15.01 1.53 10.36
CA SER A 228 16.42 1.45 9.98
C SER A 228 16.77 2.44 8.88
N VAL A 229 15.88 2.69 7.91
CA VAL A 229 16.07 3.77 6.92
C VAL A 229 16.20 5.14 7.60
N CYS A 230 15.47 5.39 8.71
CA CYS A 230 15.60 6.62 9.49
C CYS A 230 17.02 6.83 10.03
N VAL A 231 17.66 5.73 10.46
CA VAL A 231 18.95 5.75 11.16
C VAL A 231 20.11 5.68 10.17
N SER A 232 19.93 4.93 9.08
CA SER A 232 20.99 4.60 8.12
C SER A 232 21.09 5.57 6.95
N ASP A 233 20.17 6.53 6.79
CA ASP A 233 20.26 7.50 5.70
C ASP A 233 21.44 8.47 5.93
N SER A 234 22.49 8.28 5.12
CA SER A 234 23.70 9.09 5.14
C SER A 234 23.44 10.56 4.83
N ALA A 235 22.41 10.87 4.04
CA ALA A 235 22.02 12.25 3.73
C ALA A 235 21.34 12.93 4.92
N ALA A 236 20.44 12.20 5.61
CA ALA A 236 19.82 12.69 6.84
C ALA A 236 20.87 12.94 7.93
N TYR A 237 21.83 12.02 8.10
CA TYR A 237 22.93 12.17 9.05
C TYR A 237 23.86 13.33 8.71
N GLN A 238 24.23 13.50 7.44
CA GLN A 238 25.01 14.65 6.97
C GLN A 238 24.29 15.97 7.23
N TRP A 239 22.97 16.04 6.97
CA TRP A 239 22.17 17.23 7.25
C TRP A 239 22.06 17.54 8.75
N LEU A 240 21.87 16.52 9.58
CA LEU A 240 21.82 16.63 11.04
C LEU A 240 23.15 17.10 11.62
N LEU A 241 24.26 16.51 11.18
CA LEU A 241 25.61 16.94 11.53
C LEU A 241 25.85 18.39 11.10
N HIS A 242 25.47 18.77 9.87
CA HIS A 242 25.66 20.13 9.39
C HIS A 242 24.88 21.17 10.22
N ARG A 243 23.66 20.84 10.66
CA ARG A 243 22.89 21.68 11.58
C ARG A 243 23.50 21.73 12.98
N PHE A 244 23.91 20.58 13.52
CA PHE A 244 24.51 20.50 14.85
C PHE A 244 25.80 21.32 14.91
N MET A 245 26.67 21.19 13.90
CA MET A 245 27.93 21.94 13.79
C MET A 245 27.71 23.44 13.58
N LYS A 246 26.63 23.85 12.89
CA LYS A 246 26.25 25.25 12.75
C LYS A 246 25.77 25.86 14.08
N ILE A 247 25.17 25.06 14.95
CA ILE A 247 24.71 25.47 16.28
C ILE A 247 25.88 25.52 17.27
N THR A 248 26.84 24.59 17.18
CA THR A 248 27.99 24.51 18.09
C THR A 248 29.21 25.31 17.64
N GLY A 249 29.17 25.97 16.46
CA GLY A 249 30.26 26.81 15.96
C GLY A 249 31.56 26.06 15.62
N MET A 250 31.52 24.73 15.50
CA MET A 250 32.70 23.90 15.24
C MET A 250 32.99 23.79 13.74
N LYS A 251 34.20 24.20 13.32
CA LYS A 251 34.72 23.97 11.94
C LYS A 251 35.24 22.54 11.81
N VAL A 252 34.76 21.80 10.81
CA VAL A 252 35.31 20.49 10.45
C VAL A 252 36.57 20.66 9.61
N SER A 253 37.67 20.05 10.06
CA SER A 253 38.84 19.79 9.24
C SER A 253 38.47 18.79 8.14
N SER A 254 38.73 19.15 6.88
CA SER A 254 38.34 18.49 5.64
C SER A 254 38.97 17.11 5.37
N GLY A 255 39.23 16.31 6.41
CA GLY A 255 40.00 15.06 6.32
C GLY A 255 39.19 13.75 6.32
N TRP A 256 37.86 13.78 6.47
CA TRP A 256 37.05 12.57 6.67
C TRP A 256 35.95 12.36 5.62
N MET A 257 36.20 12.70 4.36
CA MET A 257 35.35 12.25 3.25
C MET A 257 36.03 11.09 2.51
N PRO A 258 35.46 9.87 2.51
CA PRO A 258 35.78 8.93 1.46
C PRO A 258 35.24 9.54 0.15
N ASN A 259 36.14 9.75 -0.81
CA ASN A 259 35.82 10.24 -2.14
C ASN A 259 34.59 9.49 -2.68
N GLY A 260 33.60 10.26 -3.14
CA GLY A 260 32.41 9.77 -3.81
C GLY A 260 32.73 9.13 -5.15
N GLY A 261 33.25 7.91 -5.11
CA GLY A 261 33.28 7.01 -6.26
C GLY A 261 31.88 6.43 -6.50
N PRO A 262 31.43 6.30 -7.75
CA PRO A 262 30.17 5.64 -8.06
C PRO A 262 30.25 4.16 -7.65
N PHE A 263 29.29 3.70 -6.86
CA PHE A 263 29.05 2.28 -6.67
C PHE A 263 28.63 1.67 -8.03
N HIS A 264 29.52 0.85 -8.59
CA HIS A 264 29.24 -0.04 -9.72
C HIS A 264 28.60 -1.34 -9.22
#